data_AF-H6SQC6-F1
#
_entry.id   AF-H6SQC6-F1
#
_cell.length_a   1.000
_cell.length_b   1.000
_cell.length_c   1.000
_cell.angle_alpha   90.00
_cell.angle_beta   90.00
_cell.angle_gamma   90.00
#
_symmetry.space_group_name_H-M   'P 1'
#
loop_
_entity.id
_entity.type
_entity.pdbx_description
1 polymer ?
#
loop_
_entity_poly.entity_id
_entity_poly.type
_entity_poly.pdbx_seq_one_letter_code
_entity_poly.pdbx_strand_id
1 'polypeptide(L)'
;MTSMAWSQRFATGIKAIDKDHSSLFDLMEAIAEHERRRSSLAEVAATLHALEVYAAEHFEREERFMISAHFPEFDRHRRAHADFRALIGALARQYRRSPDAIDLGKVRHFLVTWIMGHIMGEDMAYVPYLNGTTTPPPGSPEPSMPTEMLMRLPPEKHDIVRRFASLMRDGGEVAEALESTLLALERHHEQALDNKVRTLFAPDPLDLTPCAEGDESAEPMDLTDLMESPEPEAPSPLVSRTVPATSRRRRPEA
;
A
#
# COMPACT_ATOMS: atom_id res chain seq x y z
N MET A 1 -17.13 12.94 15.00
CA MET A 1 -16.37 12.31 13.90
C MET A 1 -16.35 10.82 14.14
N THR A 2 -16.82 10.03 13.18
CA THR A 2 -16.85 8.57 13.24
C THR A 2 -15.41 8.04 13.35
N SER A 3 -15.13 7.19 14.34
CA SER A 3 -13.80 6.58 14.48
C SER A 3 -13.46 5.79 13.21
N MET A 4 -12.39 6.21 12.54
CA MET A 4 -11.83 5.57 11.33
C MET A 4 -10.75 4.54 11.67
N ALA A 5 -10.57 4.20 12.94
CA ALA A 5 -9.55 3.28 13.39
C ALA A 5 -9.98 1.81 13.22
N TRP A 6 -8.98 0.93 13.15
CA TRP A 6 -9.18 -0.52 13.28
C TRP A 6 -10.02 -0.86 14.51
N SER A 7 -10.89 -1.86 14.38
CA SER A 7 -11.62 -2.40 15.51
C SER A 7 -11.99 -3.87 15.27
N GLN A 8 -12.30 -4.58 16.35
CA GLN A 8 -12.60 -6.02 16.29
C GLN A 8 -13.78 -6.39 15.37
N ARG A 9 -14.63 -5.41 15.00
CA ARG A 9 -15.75 -5.64 14.06
C ARG A 9 -15.28 -5.98 12.64
N PHE A 10 -14.04 -5.66 12.31
CA PHE A 10 -13.42 -5.96 11.02
C PHE A 10 -12.59 -7.24 11.05
N ALA A 11 -12.52 -7.92 12.20
CA ALA A 11 -11.72 -9.13 12.31
C ALA A 11 -12.38 -10.28 11.54
N THR A 12 -11.63 -10.83 10.60
CA THR A 12 -11.93 -12.06 9.87
C THR A 12 -11.74 -13.30 10.75
N GLY A 13 -10.99 -13.17 11.86
CA GLY A 13 -10.57 -14.28 12.71
C GLY A 13 -9.29 -14.97 12.22
N ILE A 14 -8.77 -14.56 11.06
CA ILE A 14 -7.50 -15.04 10.50
C ILE A 14 -6.41 -14.06 10.94
N LYS A 15 -5.62 -14.43 11.94
CA LYS A 15 -4.62 -13.54 12.58
C LYS A 15 -3.71 -12.78 11.61
N ALA A 16 -3.28 -13.43 10.51
CA ALA A 16 -2.43 -12.80 9.52
C ALA A 16 -3.17 -11.69 8.75
N ILE A 17 -4.43 -11.92 8.38
CA ILE A 17 -5.29 -10.96 7.68
C ILE A 17 -5.68 -9.82 8.62
N ASP A 18 -6.10 -10.14 9.83
CA ASP A 18 -6.48 -9.12 10.83
C ASP A 18 -5.30 -8.18 11.15
N LYS A 19 -4.07 -8.71 11.15
CA LYS A 19 -2.85 -7.91 11.28
C LYS A 19 -2.64 -7.00 10.07
N ASP A 20 -2.77 -7.54 8.85
CA ASP A 20 -2.62 -6.76 7.63
C ASP A 20 -3.66 -5.63 7.55
N HIS A 21 -4.93 -5.93 7.85
CA HIS A 21 -5.98 -4.91 7.94
C HIS A 21 -5.64 -3.82 8.94
N SER A 22 -5.25 -4.18 10.17
CA SER A 22 -4.83 -3.19 11.18
C SER A 22 -3.70 -2.30 10.67
N SER A 23 -2.68 -2.87 10.02
CA SER A 23 -1.56 -2.10 9.47
C SER A 23 -1.98 -1.18 8.31
N LEU A 24 -2.97 -1.57 7.50
CA LEU A 24 -3.56 -0.69 6.50
C LEU A 24 -4.28 0.51 7.15
N PHE A 25 -5.01 0.29 8.25
CA PHE A 25 -5.60 1.37 9.06
C PHE A 25 -4.54 2.30 9.64
N ASP A 26 -3.41 1.77 10.12
CA ASP A 26 -2.30 2.58 10.65
C ASP A 26 -1.68 3.48 9.55
N LEU A 27 -1.51 2.96 8.33
CA LEU A 27 -1.02 3.75 7.18
C LEU A 27 -2.01 4.85 6.79
N MET A 28 -3.32 4.57 6.84
CA MET A 28 -4.35 5.57 6.58
C MET A 28 -4.38 6.67 7.66
N GLU A 29 -4.13 6.32 8.92
CA GLU A 29 -3.99 7.30 10.00
C GLU A 29 -2.70 8.13 9.85
N ALA A 30 -1.61 7.53 9.39
CA ALA A 30 -0.37 8.26 9.08
C ALA A 30 -0.60 9.37 8.02
N ILE A 31 -1.45 9.12 7.02
CA ILE A 31 -1.86 10.15 6.05
C ILE A 31 -2.57 11.32 6.76
N ALA A 32 -3.50 11.03 7.68
CA ALA A 32 -4.20 12.06 8.46
C ALA A 32 -3.21 12.92 9.29
N GLU A 33 -2.18 12.27 9.79
CA GLU A 33 -1.20 12.90 10.63
C GLU A 33 -0.23 13.78 9.84
N HIS A 34 0.14 13.37 8.62
CA HIS A 34 0.89 14.24 7.72
C HIS A 34 0.16 15.55 7.41
N GLU A 35 -1.16 15.48 7.23
CA GLU A 35 -2.02 16.66 7.06
C GLU A 35 -1.99 17.56 8.30
N ARG A 36 -2.14 16.97 9.50
CA ARG A 36 -2.10 17.71 10.78
C ARG A 36 -0.77 18.40 11.05
N ARG A 37 0.35 17.77 10.68
CA ARG A 37 1.70 18.29 10.94
C ARG A 37 2.29 19.11 9.80
N ARG A 38 1.59 19.20 8.67
CA ARG A 38 2.11 19.79 7.42
C ARG A 38 3.46 19.17 7.04
N SER A 39 3.50 17.84 7.00
CA SER A 39 4.70 17.09 6.58
C SER A 39 5.16 17.48 5.18
N SER A 40 6.44 17.22 4.91
CA SER A 40 7.01 17.44 3.60
C SER A 40 6.37 16.54 2.53
N LEU A 41 6.40 16.99 1.28
CA LEU A 41 5.94 16.22 0.12
C LEU A 41 6.56 14.82 0.06
N ALA A 42 7.85 14.71 0.41
CA ALA A 42 8.58 13.45 0.38
C ALA A 42 8.02 12.44 1.40
N GLU A 43 7.69 12.90 2.60
CA GLU A 43 7.10 12.04 3.64
C GLU A 43 5.72 11.52 3.23
N VAL A 44 4.85 12.40 2.70
CA VAL A 44 3.52 11.98 2.24
C VAL A 44 3.62 11.02 1.07
N ALA A 45 4.49 11.31 0.10
CA ALA A 45 4.71 10.43 -1.05
C ALA A 45 5.25 9.06 -0.61
N ALA A 46 6.13 9.01 0.39
CA ALA A 46 6.64 7.77 0.95
C ALA A 46 5.52 6.94 1.62
N THR A 47 4.64 7.58 2.38
CA THR A 47 3.50 6.90 3.02
C THR A 47 2.48 6.38 1.99
N LEU A 48 2.17 7.15 0.95
CA LEU A 48 1.30 6.70 -0.15
C LEU A 48 1.91 5.50 -0.90
N HIS A 49 3.23 5.48 -1.10
CA HIS A 49 3.91 4.35 -1.71
C HIS A 49 3.97 3.14 -0.76
N ALA A 50 4.20 3.34 0.53
CA ALA A 50 4.13 2.26 1.52
C ALA A 50 2.74 1.62 1.55
N LEU A 51 1.67 2.42 1.44
CA LEU A 51 0.30 1.93 1.31
C LEU A 51 0.08 1.12 0.03
N GLU A 52 0.57 1.59 -1.11
CA GLU A 52 0.50 0.87 -2.38
C GLU A 52 1.14 -0.52 -2.28
N VAL A 53 2.38 -0.57 -1.77
CA VAL A 53 3.15 -1.82 -1.62
C VAL A 53 2.47 -2.76 -0.62
N TYR A 54 2.11 -2.25 0.56
CA TYR A 54 1.53 -3.07 1.62
C TYR A 54 0.14 -3.61 1.24
N ALA A 55 -0.69 -2.81 0.56
CA ALA A 55 -1.97 -3.28 0.04
C ALA A 55 -1.78 -4.39 -1.01
N ALA A 56 -0.76 -4.28 -1.88
CA ALA A 56 -0.47 -5.34 -2.85
C ALA A 56 -0.05 -6.66 -2.17
N GLU A 57 0.82 -6.61 -1.17
CA GLU A 57 1.23 -7.80 -0.41
C GLU A 57 0.06 -8.44 0.35
N HIS A 58 -0.79 -7.60 0.94
CA HIS A 58 -2.01 -8.03 1.62
C HIS A 58 -2.98 -8.75 0.67
N PHE A 59 -3.31 -8.12 -0.46
CA PHE A 59 -4.19 -8.72 -1.47
C PHE A 59 -3.64 -10.01 -2.06
N GLU A 60 -2.33 -10.10 -2.29
CA GLU A 60 -1.70 -11.36 -2.71
C GLU A 60 -1.87 -12.47 -1.67
N ARG A 61 -1.83 -12.14 -0.38
CA ARG A 61 -2.04 -13.11 0.70
C ARG A 61 -3.48 -13.63 0.70
N GLU A 62 -4.45 -12.74 0.59
CA GLU A 62 -5.87 -13.10 0.49
C GLU A 62 -6.16 -13.90 -0.76
N GLU A 63 -5.63 -13.49 -1.91
CA GLU A 63 -5.74 -14.22 -3.17
C GLU A 63 -5.24 -15.66 -3.04
N ARG A 64 -4.12 -15.89 -2.34
CA ARG A 64 -3.62 -17.25 -2.05
C ARG A 64 -4.57 -18.04 -1.15
N PHE A 65 -5.16 -17.41 -0.14
CA PHE A 65 -6.16 -18.07 0.72
C PHE A 65 -7.43 -18.43 -0.05
N MET A 66 -7.96 -17.52 -0.85
CA MET A 66 -9.12 -17.76 -1.70
C MET A 66 -8.89 -18.91 -2.69
N ILE A 67 -7.70 -18.96 -3.31
CA ILE A 67 -7.29 -20.07 -4.19
C ILE A 67 -7.27 -21.37 -3.41
N SER A 68 -6.63 -21.42 -2.24
CA SER A 68 -6.56 -22.66 -1.44
C SER A 68 -7.95 -23.15 -0.98
N ALA A 69 -8.87 -22.21 -0.72
CA ALA A 69 -10.23 -22.49 -0.28
C ALA A 69 -11.21 -22.77 -1.43
N HIS A 70 -10.76 -22.72 -2.69
CA HIS A 70 -11.62 -22.86 -3.88
C HIS A 70 -12.79 -21.86 -3.85
N PHE A 71 -12.51 -20.62 -3.46
CA PHE A 71 -13.53 -19.59 -3.30
C PHE A 71 -14.17 -19.23 -4.66
N PRO A 72 -15.50 -19.40 -4.84
CA PRO A 72 -16.14 -19.27 -6.14
C PRO A 72 -16.05 -17.88 -6.78
N GLU A 73 -16.02 -16.83 -5.96
CA GLU A 73 -16.02 -15.42 -6.41
C GLU A 73 -14.60 -14.84 -6.54
N PHE A 74 -13.57 -15.70 -6.54
CA PHE A 74 -12.15 -15.29 -6.59
C PHE A 74 -11.86 -14.27 -7.70
N ASP A 75 -12.30 -14.53 -8.93
CA ASP A 75 -12.01 -13.65 -10.06
C ASP A 75 -12.63 -12.25 -9.89
N ARG A 76 -13.82 -12.16 -9.26
CA ARG A 76 -14.46 -10.88 -8.97
C ARG A 76 -13.68 -10.14 -7.89
N HIS A 77 -13.33 -10.81 -6.80
CA HIS A 77 -12.60 -10.23 -5.68
C HIS A 77 -11.21 -9.72 -6.14
N ARG A 78 -10.48 -10.54 -6.91
CA ARG A 78 -9.18 -10.16 -7.50
C ARG A 78 -9.26 -8.93 -8.42
N ARG A 79 -10.37 -8.74 -9.15
CA ARG A 79 -10.58 -7.53 -9.95
C ARG A 79 -10.72 -6.29 -9.06
N ALA A 80 -11.45 -6.39 -7.95
CA ALA A 80 -11.54 -5.29 -6.98
C ALA A 80 -10.16 -4.89 -6.42
N HIS A 81 -9.32 -5.89 -6.09
CA HIS A 81 -7.92 -5.66 -5.69
C HIS A 81 -7.09 -4.97 -6.78
N ALA A 82 -7.21 -5.42 -8.04
CA ALA A 82 -6.49 -4.83 -9.16
C ALA A 82 -6.89 -3.36 -9.39
N ASP A 83 -8.19 -3.07 -9.35
CA ASP A 83 -8.72 -1.72 -9.52
C ASP A 83 -8.25 -0.78 -8.40
N PHE A 84 -8.24 -1.25 -7.15
CA PHE A 84 -7.75 -0.47 -6.02
C PHE A 84 -6.26 -0.17 -6.16
N ARG A 85 -5.43 -1.18 -6.43
CA ARG A 85 -3.98 -0.99 -6.64
C ARG A 85 -3.68 0.01 -7.75
N ALA A 86 -4.37 -0.12 -8.89
CA ALA A 86 -4.19 0.78 -10.03
C ALA A 86 -4.52 2.24 -9.65
N LEU A 87 -5.59 2.45 -8.88
CA LEU A 87 -5.98 3.77 -8.39
C LEU A 87 -4.96 4.36 -7.41
N ILE A 88 -4.47 3.58 -6.45
CA ILE A 88 -3.47 4.06 -5.48
C ILE A 88 -2.13 4.38 -6.15
N GLY A 89 -1.68 3.56 -7.10
CA GLY A 89 -0.49 3.86 -7.89
C GLY A 89 -0.64 5.15 -8.70
N ALA A 90 -1.81 5.38 -9.33
CA ALA A 90 -2.10 6.61 -10.04
C ALA A 90 -2.13 7.83 -9.10
N LEU A 91 -2.75 7.69 -7.93
CA LEU A 91 -2.76 8.71 -6.89
C LEU A 91 -1.33 9.07 -6.44
N ALA A 92 -0.48 8.09 -6.12
CA ALA A 92 0.89 8.33 -5.71
C ALA A 92 1.71 9.03 -6.79
N ARG A 93 1.53 8.66 -8.07
CA ARG A 93 2.14 9.35 -9.22
C ARG A 93 1.65 10.79 -9.36
N GLN A 94 0.34 11.02 -9.24
CA GLN A 94 -0.24 12.36 -9.34
C GLN A 94 0.22 13.26 -8.21
N TYR A 95 0.23 12.76 -6.97
CA TYR A 95 0.70 13.51 -5.81
C TYR A 95 2.16 13.95 -5.93
N ARG A 96 3.04 13.07 -6.43
CA ARG A 96 4.45 13.44 -6.71
C ARG A 96 4.60 14.52 -7.77
N ARG A 97 3.70 14.56 -8.78
CA ARG A 97 3.75 15.54 -9.87
C ARG A 97 3.13 16.89 -9.49
N SER A 98 2.04 16.86 -8.73
CA SER A 98 1.22 18.03 -8.41
C SER A 98 0.54 17.82 -7.06
N PRO A 99 1.24 18.04 -5.94
CA PRO A 99 0.74 17.81 -4.59
C PRO A 99 -0.51 18.64 -4.29
N ASP A 100 -0.52 19.90 -4.71
CA ASP A 100 -1.63 20.85 -4.47
C ASP A 100 -2.89 20.51 -5.26
N ALA A 101 -2.80 19.60 -6.24
CA ALA A 101 -3.94 19.11 -6.99
C ALA A 101 -4.68 17.96 -6.28
N ILE A 102 -4.20 17.55 -5.09
CA ILE A 102 -4.71 16.41 -4.33
C ILE A 102 -5.03 16.81 -2.89
N ASP A 103 -6.27 16.63 -2.51
CA ASP A 103 -6.78 16.75 -1.15
C ASP A 103 -6.54 15.43 -0.38
N LEU A 104 -5.60 15.47 0.58
CA LEU A 104 -5.23 14.33 1.40
C LEU A 104 -6.38 13.87 2.32
N GLY A 105 -7.26 14.77 2.73
CA GLY A 105 -8.45 14.45 3.51
C GLY A 105 -9.42 13.58 2.72
N LYS A 106 -9.68 13.94 1.45
CA LYS A 106 -10.49 13.13 0.52
C LYS A 106 -9.84 11.79 0.21
N VAL A 107 -8.52 11.76 0.01
CA VAL A 107 -7.75 10.52 -0.18
C VAL A 107 -7.96 9.60 1.01
N ARG A 108 -7.72 10.08 2.24
CA ARG A 108 -7.90 9.27 3.45
C ARG A 108 -9.33 8.76 3.58
N HIS A 109 -10.31 9.64 3.39
CA HIS A 109 -11.72 9.27 3.49
C HIS A 109 -12.10 8.16 2.50
N PHE A 110 -11.63 8.26 1.25
CA PHE A 110 -11.83 7.23 0.24
C PHE A 110 -11.18 5.90 0.65
N LEU A 111 -9.91 5.93 1.07
CA LEU A 111 -9.16 4.73 1.47
C LEU A 111 -9.86 3.98 2.60
N VAL A 112 -10.21 4.69 3.68
CA VAL A 112 -10.89 4.10 4.84
C VAL A 112 -12.25 3.53 4.44
N THR A 113 -13.04 4.30 3.67
CA THR A 113 -14.36 3.86 3.22
C THR A 113 -14.26 2.60 2.35
N TRP A 114 -13.30 2.56 1.42
CA TRP A 114 -13.08 1.41 0.55
C TRP A 114 -12.67 0.18 1.35
N ILE A 115 -11.63 0.28 2.19
CA ILE A 115 -11.14 -0.86 2.99
C ILE A 115 -12.22 -1.37 3.94
N MET A 116 -12.93 -0.49 4.65
CA MET A 116 -14.02 -0.90 5.53
C MET A 116 -15.13 -1.63 4.75
N GLY A 117 -15.54 -1.10 3.60
CA GLY A 117 -16.56 -1.71 2.76
C GLY A 117 -16.12 -3.06 2.19
N HIS A 118 -14.86 -3.15 1.77
CA HIS A 118 -14.26 -4.35 1.21
C HIS A 118 -14.16 -5.46 2.26
N ILE A 119 -13.62 -5.18 3.44
CA ILE A 119 -13.55 -6.15 4.54
C ILE A 119 -14.93 -6.72 4.87
N MET A 120 -15.89 -5.83 5.13
CA MET A 120 -17.22 -6.25 5.58
C MET A 120 -18.06 -6.90 4.47
N GLY A 121 -17.81 -6.56 3.20
CA GLY A 121 -18.62 -7.01 2.06
C GLY A 121 -18.00 -8.12 1.23
N GLU A 122 -16.68 -8.28 1.23
CA GLU A 122 -15.93 -9.18 0.35
C GLU A 122 -15.02 -10.11 1.16
N ASP A 123 -14.14 -9.62 2.05
CA ASP A 123 -13.15 -10.46 2.74
C ASP A 123 -13.81 -11.49 3.66
N MET A 124 -14.88 -11.06 4.35
CA MET A 124 -15.66 -11.96 5.21
C MET A 124 -16.30 -13.12 4.42
N ALA A 125 -16.47 -13.00 3.10
CA ALA A 125 -17.14 -14.01 2.29
C ALA A 125 -16.28 -15.27 2.06
N TYR A 126 -14.94 -15.16 2.03
CA TYR A 126 -14.08 -16.33 1.85
C TYR A 126 -13.76 -17.06 3.17
N VAL A 127 -13.97 -16.42 4.32
CA VAL A 127 -13.66 -16.99 5.65
C VAL A 127 -14.34 -18.34 5.92
N PRO A 128 -15.65 -18.54 5.62
CA PRO A 128 -16.30 -19.85 5.81
C PRO A 128 -15.71 -20.98 4.95
N TYR A 129 -15.25 -20.65 3.74
CA TYR A 129 -14.61 -21.62 2.84
C TYR A 129 -13.23 -22.01 3.38
N LEU A 130 -12.47 -21.05 3.90
CA LEU A 130 -11.15 -21.31 4.49
C LEU A 130 -11.25 -22.15 5.78
N ASN A 131 -12.28 -21.90 6.60
CA ASN A 131 -12.53 -22.64 7.83
C ASN A 131 -13.21 -24.01 7.59
N GLY A 132 -13.58 -24.33 6.34
CA GLY A 132 -14.28 -25.57 5.99
C GLY A 132 -15.72 -25.64 6.51
N THR A 133 -16.30 -24.52 6.95
CA THR A 133 -17.71 -24.46 7.38
C THR A 133 -18.66 -24.32 6.18
N THR A 134 -18.13 -23.99 5.01
CA THR A 134 -18.84 -23.98 3.73
C THR A 134 -18.02 -24.75 2.70
N THR A 135 -18.68 -25.64 1.97
CA THR A 135 -18.07 -26.37 0.85
C THR A 135 -18.30 -25.60 -0.45
N PRO A 136 -17.29 -25.50 -1.33
CA PRO A 136 -17.47 -24.98 -2.67
C PRO A 136 -18.63 -25.69 -3.41
N PRO A 137 -19.49 -24.96 -4.13
CA PRO A 137 -20.53 -25.58 -4.94
C PRO A 137 -19.94 -26.56 -5.98
N PRO A 138 -20.66 -27.65 -6.32
CA PRO A 138 -20.21 -28.58 -7.35
C PRO A 138 -20.01 -27.86 -8.69
N GLY A 139 -18.84 -28.02 -9.31
CA GLY A 139 -18.50 -27.33 -10.56
C GLY A 139 -17.99 -25.90 -10.39
N SER A 140 -17.71 -25.45 -9.15
CA SER A 140 -16.88 -24.27 -8.93
C SER A 140 -15.60 -24.40 -9.75
N PRO A 141 -15.18 -23.33 -10.46
CA PRO A 141 -13.95 -23.36 -11.22
C PRO A 141 -12.81 -23.78 -10.29
N GLU A 142 -12.07 -24.82 -10.69
CA GLU A 142 -10.82 -25.19 -10.02
C GLU A 142 -9.97 -23.92 -9.92
N PRO A 143 -9.55 -23.52 -8.71
CA PRO A 143 -8.80 -22.31 -8.52
C PRO A 143 -7.54 -22.45 -9.37
N SER A 144 -7.45 -21.58 -10.37
CA SER A 144 -6.34 -21.56 -11.30
C SER A 144 -5.11 -21.19 -10.51
N MET A 145 -4.38 -22.20 -10.00
CA MET A 145 -3.13 -22.00 -9.25
C MET A 145 -2.28 -20.97 -10.00
N PRO A 146 -1.67 -19.99 -9.32
CA PRO A 146 -0.64 -19.18 -9.93
C PRO A 146 0.59 -20.08 -10.01
N THR A 147 0.61 -20.95 -11.02
CA THR A 147 1.88 -21.41 -11.57
C THR A 147 2.55 -20.13 -12.04
N GLU A 148 3.66 -19.77 -11.39
CA GLU A 148 4.53 -18.63 -11.70
C GLU A 148 4.16 -17.96 -13.01
N MET A 149 3.71 -16.70 -12.96
CA MET A 149 4.07 -15.67 -13.94
C MET A 149 4.31 -16.12 -15.41
N LEU A 150 3.46 -17.00 -15.92
CA LEU A 150 3.58 -17.59 -17.25
C LEU A 150 2.17 -17.79 -17.77
N MET A 151 1.58 -16.65 -18.14
CA MET A 151 0.50 -16.49 -19.11
C MET A 151 -0.28 -17.79 -19.37
N ARG A 152 -1.20 -18.14 -18.48
CA ARG A 152 -2.17 -19.22 -18.72
C ARG A 152 -3.36 -18.64 -19.46
N LEU A 153 -3.17 -18.46 -20.75
CA LEU A 153 -4.28 -18.32 -21.67
C LEU A 153 -5.06 -19.63 -21.67
N PRO A 154 -6.40 -19.59 -21.74
CA PRO A 154 -7.17 -20.78 -22.05
C PRO A 154 -6.66 -21.46 -23.33
N PRO A 155 -6.70 -22.80 -23.46
CA PRO A 155 -6.17 -23.51 -24.62
C PRO A 155 -6.68 -22.98 -25.97
N GLU A 156 -7.95 -22.55 -26.02
CA GLU A 156 -8.58 -21.93 -27.18
C GLU A 156 -7.96 -20.57 -27.57
N LYS A 157 -7.26 -19.92 -26.65
CA LYS A 157 -6.56 -18.65 -26.88
C LYS A 157 -5.06 -18.83 -27.14
N HIS A 158 -4.51 -20.04 -27.02
CA HIS A 158 -3.11 -20.32 -27.33
C HIS A 158 -2.76 -20.01 -28.78
N ASP A 159 -3.66 -20.30 -29.72
CA ASP A 159 -3.44 -20.01 -31.14
C ASP A 159 -3.34 -18.51 -31.40
N ILE A 160 -4.16 -17.71 -30.70
CA ILE A 160 -4.12 -16.24 -30.77
C ILE A 160 -2.75 -15.75 -30.31
N VAL A 161 -2.24 -16.28 -29.20
CA VAL A 161 -0.95 -15.83 -28.66
C VAL A 161 0.25 -16.36 -29.41
N ARG A 162 0.19 -17.57 -29.99
CA ARG A 162 1.23 -18.02 -30.93
C ARG A 162 1.26 -17.16 -32.18
N ARG A 163 0.09 -16.79 -32.73
CA ARG A 163 0.01 -15.86 -33.87
C ARG A 163 0.53 -14.48 -33.49
N PHE A 164 0.16 -13.98 -32.32
CA PHE A 164 0.67 -12.72 -31.77
C PHE A 164 2.21 -12.74 -31.63
N ALA A 165 2.76 -13.80 -31.04
CA ALA A 165 4.21 -13.95 -30.86
C ALA A 165 4.98 -14.19 -32.18
N SER A 166 4.32 -14.68 -33.24
CA SER A 166 4.89 -14.71 -34.59
C SER A 166 4.88 -13.31 -35.20
N LEU A 167 3.73 -12.62 -35.18
CA LEU A 167 3.58 -11.26 -35.69
C LEU A 167 4.62 -10.31 -35.06
N MET A 168 4.79 -10.34 -33.73
CA MET A 168 5.77 -9.50 -33.04
C MET A 168 7.23 -9.86 -33.36
N ARG A 169 7.54 -11.09 -33.78
CA ARG A 169 8.90 -11.51 -34.19
C ARG A 169 9.22 -11.19 -35.63
N ASP A 170 8.26 -11.46 -36.51
CA ASP A 170 8.42 -11.29 -37.95
C ASP A 170 8.39 -9.80 -38.34
N GLY A 171 7.86 -8.95 -37.44
CA GLY A 171 7.81 -7.51 -37.60
C GLY A 171 6.90 -7.08 -38.75
N GLY A 172 7.13 -5.87 -39.26
CA GLY A 172 6.36 -5.30 -40.36
C GLY A 172 5.10 -4.55 -39.92
N GLU A 173 4.37 -4.06 -40.91
CA GLU A 173 3.30 -3.06 -40.73
C GLU A 173 2.20 -3.49 -39.74
N VAL A 174 1.83 -4.77 -39.73
CA VAL A 174 0.81 -5.31 -38.82
C VAL A 174 1.30 -5.36 -37.37
N ALA A 175 2.58 -5.69 -37.16
CA ALA A 175 3.18 -5.72 -35.83
C ALA A 175 3.31 -4.31 -35.25
N GLU A 176 3.76 -3.35 -36.07
CA GLU A 176 3.86 -1.93 -35.70
C GLU A 176 2.49 -1.33 -35.38
N ALA A 177 1.47 -1.61 -36.19
CA ALA A 177 0.10 -1.16 -35.95
C ALA A 177 -0.47 -1.73 -34.63
N LEU A 178 -0.15 -2.98 -34.32
CA LEU A 178 -0.60 -3.65 -33.09
C LEU A 178 0.11 -3.08 -31.86
N GLU A 179 1.43 -2.91 -31.91
CA GLU A 179 2.21 -2.29 -30.84
C GLU A 179 1.73 -0.86 -30.56
N SER A 180 1.52 -0.07 -31.62
CA SER A 180 0.94 1.27 -31.51
C SER A 180 -0.43 1.27 -30.85
N THR A 181 -1.28 0.29 -31.18
CA THR A 181 -2.62 0.13 -30.59
C THR A 181 -2.56 -0.28 -29.12
N LEU A 182 -1.68 -1.21 -28.75
CA LEU A 182 -1.48 -1.62 -27.35
C LEU A 182 -0.99 -0.45 -26.50
N LEU A 183 0.03 0.28 -27.00
CA LEU A 183 0.52 1.49 -26.34
C LEU A 183 -0.58 2.56 -26.23
N ALA A 184 -1.45 2.69 -27.24
CA ALA A 184 -2.58 3.62 -27.19
C ALA A 184 -3.61 3.21 -26.13
N LEU A 185 -3.89 1.91 -25.99
CA LEU A 185 -4.79 1.38 -24.97
C LEU A 185 -4.22 1.59 -23.56
N GLU A 186 -2.92 1.33 -23.37
CA GLU A 186 -2.21 1.59 -22.11
C GLU A 186 -2.27 3.07 -21.74
N ARG A 187 -1.93 3.96 -22.67
CA ARG A 187 -2.06 5.43 -22.46
C ARG A 187 -3.47 5.84 -22.12
N HIS A 188 -4.48 5.28 -22.81
CA HIS A 188 -5.87 5.59 -22.53
C HIS A 188 -6.28 5.12 -21.12
N HIS A 189 -5.82 3.95 -20.70
CA HIS A 189 -6.06 3.45 -19.35
C HIS A 189 -5.40 4.32 -18.28
N GLU A 190 -4.13 4.70 -18.48
CA GLU A 190 -3.42 5.63 -17.59
C GLU A 190 -4.13 6.98 -17.51
N GLN A 191 -4.57 7.52 -18.64
CA GLN A 191 -5.29 8.79 -18.68
C GLN A 191 -6.66 8.70 -18.00
N ALA A 192 -7.35 7.56 -18.12
CA ALA A 192 -8.60 7.31 -17.42
C ALA A 192 -8.38 7.26 -15.89
N LEU A 193 -7.30 6.64 -15.43
CA LEU A 193 -6.92 6.62 -14.00
C LEU A 193 -6.55 8.03 -13.50
N ASP A 194 -5.73 8.76 -14.25
CA ASP A 194 -5.35 10.15 -13.90
C ASP A 194 -6.58 11.06 -13.82
N ASN A 195 -7.51 10.93 -14.77
CA ASN A 195 -8.79 11.64 -14.73
C ASN A 195 -9.61 11.26 -13.50
N LYS A 196 -9.71 9.97 -13.18
CA LYS A 196 -10.42 9.47 -12.00
C LYS A 196 -9.81 10.03 -10.71
N VAL A 197 -8.49 10.03 -10.58
CA VAL A 197 -7.75 10.62 -9.44
C VAL A 197 -8.09 12.11 -9.30
N ARG A 198 -8.03 12.87 -10.39
CA ARG A 198 -8.38 14.30 -10.37
C ARG A 198 -9.83 14.53 -9.98
N THR A 199 -10.77 13.75 -10.50
CA THR A 199 -12.19 13.89 -10.17
C THR A 199 -12.48 13.55 -8.71
N LEU A 200 -11.84 12.51 -8.17
CA LEU A 200 -12.11 12.05 -6.80
C LEU A 200 -11.40 12.89 -5.73
N PHE A 201 -10.21 13.38 -6.04
CA PHE A 201 -9.29 13.92 -5.03
C PHE A 201 -8.89 15.38 -5.27
N ALA A 202 -9.45 16.09 -6.24
CA ALA A 202 -9.23 17.53 -6.35
C ALA A 202 -9.73 18.25 -5.09
N PRO A 203 -9.03 19.31 -4.62
CA PRO A 203 -9.52 20.19 -3.57
C PRO A 203 -10.87 20.80 -3.94
N ASP A 204 -11.70 21.10 -2.94
CA ASP A 204 -12.95 21.81 -3.19
C ASP A 204 -12.67 23.25 -3.67
N PRO A 205 -13.40 23.79 -4.66
CA PRO A 205 -13.15 25.14 -5.20
C PRO A 205 -13.23 26.27 -4.16
N LEU A 206 -13.86 26.02 -3.01
CA LEU A 206 -14.01 26.97 -1.91
C LEU A 206 -12.86 26.91 -0.89
N ASP A 207 -11.93 25.96 -1.03
CA ASP A 207 -10.82 25.74 -0.10
C ASP A 207 -9.49 26.35 -0.57
N LEU A 208 -9.55 27.19 -1.62
CA LEU A 208 -8.42 28.01 -2.07
C LEU A 208 -8.19 29.17 -1.09
N THR A 209 -7.86 28.86 0.16
CA THR A 209 -7.06 29.78 0.97
C THR A 209 -5.63 29.71 0.43
N PRO A 210 -5.03 30.84 0.00
CA PRO A 210 -3.63 30.82 -0.39
C PRO A 210 -2.82 30.32 0.80
N CYS A 211 -1.97 29.31 0.60
CA CYS A 211 -0.90 29.05 1.56
C CYS A 211 -0.14 30.37 1.70
N ALA A 212 -0.28 31.00 2.88
CA ALA A 212 0.27 32.31 3.15
C ALA A 212 1.74 32.35 2.77
N GLU A 213 2.07 33.44 2.11
CA GLU A 213 3.38 33.85 1.62
C GLU A 213 4.45 33.63 2.69
N GLY A 214 5.64 33.22 2.24
CA GLY A 214 6.81 33.10 3.08
C GLY A 214 7.04 34.40 3.87
N ASP A 215 7.23 34.25 5.17
CA ASP A 215 7.66 35.29 6.08
C ASP A 215 9.03 35.83 5.62
N GLU A 216 9.04 36.96 4.92
CA GLU A 216 10.20 37.81 4.72
C GLU A 216 10.58 38.45 6.07
N SER A 217 11.15 37.65 6.98
CA SER A 217 11.87 38.15 8.15
C SER A 217 12.96 37.18 8.64
N ALA A 218 13.72 36.59 7.71
CA ALA A 218 15.01 35.99 8.03
C ALA A 218 16.13 37.00 7.74
N GLU A 219 16.60 37.68 8.78
CA GLU A 219 17.87 38.41 8.72
C GLU A 219 19.00 37.45 8.28
N PRO A 220 20.00 37.92 7.51
CA PRO A 220 21.06 37.05 7.04
C PRO A 220 21.89 36.56 8.24
N MET A 221 21.89 35.26 8.45
CA MET A 221 22.74 34.59 9.43
C MET A 221 24.21 34.76 9.01
N ASP A 222 24.96 35.52 9.82
CA ASP A 222 26.39 35.77 9.64
C ASP A 222 27.19 34.47 9.85
N LEU A 223 27.95 34.08 8.82
CA LEU A 223 28.61 32.78 8.69
C LEU A 223 29.99 32.74 9.35
N THR A 224 30.28 33.62 10.32
CA THR A 224 31.60 33.70 10.96
C THR A 224 31.76 32.96 12.28
N ASP A 225 30.72 32.29 12.81
CA ASP A 225 30.79 31.67 14.15
C ASP A 225 30.96 30.14 14.15
N LEU A 226 31.44 29.58 13.03
CA LEU A 226 31.56 28.14 12.83
C LEU A 226 33.02 27.68 12.78
N MET A 227 33.92 28.24 13.60
CA MET A 227 35.24 27.67 13.89
C MET A 227 35.75 28.08 15.28
N GLU A 228 35.20 27.49 16.36
CA GLU A 228 35.98 27.32 17.59
C GLU A 228 35.54 26.06 18.34
N SER A 229 36.29 24.98 18.15
CA SER A 229 36.21 23.77 18.98
C SER A 229 37.14 23.93 20.17
N PRO A 230 36.75 23.59 21.40
CA PRO A 230 37.71 23.24 22.44
C PRO A 230 37.86 21.71 22.54
N GLU A 231 39.11 21.27 22.36
CA GLU A 231 39.63 19.93 22.64
C GLU A 231 39.82 19.67 24.16
N PRO A 232 40.18 18.44 24.60
CA PRO A 232 39.61 17.78 25.77
C PRO A 232 40.42 17.93 27.07
N GLU A 233 39.75 17.86 28.23
CA GLU A 233 40.39 17.65 29.52
C GLU A 233 40.27 16.20 30.02
N ALA A 234 41.38 15.66 30.49
CA ALA A 234 41.49 14.42 31.28
C ALA A 234 42.63 14.61 32.32
N PRO A 235 42.84 13.69 33.28
CA PRO A 235 41.96 13.35 34.42
C PRO A 235 42.76 13.34 35.75
N SER A 236 42.11 13.18 36.93
CA SER A 236 42.75 12.73 38.21
C SER A 236 41.72 12.52 39.34
N PRO A 237 42.01 11.77 40.43
CA PRO A 237 42.39 10.35 40.49
C PRO A 237 41.51 9.53 41.47
N LEU A 238 41.76 8.21 41.46
CA LEU A 238 41.13 7.12 42.22
C LEU A 238 41.15 7.26 43.76
N VAL A 239 40.06 6.83 44.41
CA VAL A 239 40.12 6.14 45.72
C VAL A 239 39.22 4.91 45.73
N SER A 240 39.88 3.76 45.89
CA SER A 240 39.33 2.41 46.04
C SER A 240 38.48 2.22 47.31
N ARG A 241 37.47 1.35 47.23
CA ARG A 241 37.14 0.41 48.33
C ARG A 241 36.23 -0.75 47.89
N THR A 242 36.92 -1.84 47.52
CA THR A 242 36.76 -3.25 47.95
C THR A 242 35.36 -3.81 48.24
N VAL A 243 34.99 -4.81 47.43
CA VAL A 243 33.96 -5.84 47.65
C VAL A 243 34.48 -6.92 48.62
N PRO A 244 33.61 -7.63 49.35
CA PRO A 244 33.84 -9.07 49.47
C PRO A 244 32.62 -9.91 49.06
N ALA A 245 32.92 -10.98 48.34
CA ALA A 245 32.03 -12.06 47.98
C ALA A 245 32.07 -13.18 49.03
N THR A 246 30.93 -13.83 49.31
CA THR A 246 30.81 -15.24 49.74
C THR A 246 29.36 -15.68 49.47
N SER A 247 29.08 -16.54 48.48
CA SER A 247 29.14 -18.01 48.44
C SER A 247 28.08 -18.77 49.26
N ARG A 248 27.33 -19.62 48.52
CA ARG A 248 26.86 -21.01 48.82
C ARG A 248 25.43 -21.27 49.35
N ARG A 249 24.71 -22.04 48.48
CA ARG A 249 23.97 -23.32 48.70
C ARG A 249 22.60 -23.21 49.39
N ARG A 250 21.51 -23.88 48.97
CA ARG A 250 21.30 -25.30 48.54
C ARG A 250 19.89 -25.46 47.89
N ARG A 251 19.75 -26.41 46.94
CA ARG A 251 18.52 -27.15 46.53
C ARG A 251 18.24 -28.30 47.57
N PRO A 252 17.20 -29.19 47.48
CA PRO A 252 16.07 -29.34 46.53
C PRO A 252 14.67 -29.68 47.17
N GLU A 253 13.67 -29.84 46.28
CA GLU A 253 12.49 -30.76 46.27
C GLU A 253 11.57 -30.96 47.50
N ALA A 254 10.28 -30.72 47.27
CA ALA A 254 9.17 -31.65 47.49
C ALA A 254 8.06 -31.35 46.46
#